data_AF-A0A317L364-F1
#
_entry.id   AF-A0A317L364-F1
#
_cell.length_a   1.000
_cell.length_b   1.000
_cell.length_c   1.000
_cell.angle_alpha   90.00
_cell.angle_beta   90.00
_cell.angle_gamma   90.00
#
_symmetry.space_group_name_H-M   'P 1'
#
loop_
_entity.id
_entity.type
_entity.pdbx_description
1 polymer ?
#
loop_
_entity_poly.entity_id
_entity_poly.type
_entity_poly.pdbx_seq_one_letter_code
_entity_poly.pdbx_strand_id
1 'polypeptide(L)' 'MSQSTTRMLSRVKSVYLFIKENGCVTTNEIAEEFGITDRTVQRDLHLLAYNGLVNSPNRGRWEITKKKVKIS' A
#
# COMPACT_ATOMS: atom_id res chain seq x y z
N MET A 1 -21.37 -2.66 -3.15
CA MET A 1 -20.20 -2.33 -2.29
C MET A 1 -20.62 -1.24 -1.32
N SER A 2 -20.27 -1.34 -0.03
CA SER A 2 -20.56 -0.25 0.90
C SER A 2 -19.67 0.96 0.61
N GLN A 3 -20.10 2.18 0.98
CA GLN A 3 -19.28 3.38 0.83
C GLN A 3 -17.93 3.25 1.57
N SER A 4 -17.93 2.59 2.72
CA SER A 4 -16.72 2.30 3.51
C SER A 4 -15.75 1.39 2.76
N THR A 5 -16.26 0.37 2.07
CA THR A 5 -15.45 -0.54 1.25
C THR A 5 -14.82 0.20 0.07
N THR A 6 -15.58 1.06 -0.60
CA THR A 6 -15.06 1.87 -1.71
C THR A 6 -13.93 2.79 -1.26
N ARG A 7 -14.11 3.51 -0.15
CA ARG A 7 -13.06 4.41 0.39
C ARG A 7 -11.78 3.65 0.77
N MET A 8 -11.92 2.46 1.37
CA MET A 8 -10.78 1.60 1.70
C MET A 8 -10.04 1.14 0.44
N LEU A 9 -10.75 0.68 -0.59
CA LEU A 9 -10.14 0.23 -1.85
C LEU A 9 -9.43 1.38 -2.58
N SER A 10 -10.02 2.58 -2.59
CA SER A 10 -9.37 3.78 -3.12
C SER A 10 -8.07 4.07 -2.39
N ARG A 11 -8.07 4.01 -1.05
CA ARG A 11 -6.87 4.22 -0.24
C ARG A 11 -5.79 3.18 -0.51
N VAL A 12 -6.14 1.90 -0.55
CA VAL A 12 -5.20 0.80 -0.86
C VAL A 12 -4.56 1.01 -2.24
N LYS A 13 -5.33 1.45 -3.24
CA LYS A 13 -4.80 1.78 -4.57
C LYS A 13 -3.82 2.96 -4.49
N SER A 14 -4.15 4.01 -3.74
CA SER A 14 -3.25 5.16 -3.57
C SER A 14 -1.95 4.78 -2.85
N VAL A 15 -2.00 3.95 -1.80
CA VAL A 15 -0.81 3.43 -1.12
C VAL A 15 0.09 2.67 -2.08
N TYR A 16 -0.47 1.81 -2.94
CA TYR A 16 0.32 1.11 -3.96
C TYR A 16 1.00 2.07 -4.94
N LEU A 17 0.30 3.10 -5.42
CA LEU A 17 0.86 4.09 -6.33
C LEU A 17 1.99 4.90 -5.67
N PHE A 18 1.81 5.27 -4.41
CA PHE A 18 2.84 5.96 -3.63
C PHE A 18 4.13 5.14 -3.52
N ILE A 19 4.03 3.84 -3.19
CA ILE A 19 5.19 2.94 -3.15
C ILE A 19 5.83 2.82 -4.54
N LYS A 20 5.00 2.71 -5.59
CA LYS A 20 5.50 2.62 -6.98
C LYS A 20 6.30 3.85 -7.40
N GLU A 21 5.87 5.04 -6.98
CA GLU A 21 6.51 6.32 -7.34
C GLU A 21 7.77 6.59 -6.51
N ASN A 22 7.75 6.25 -5.22
CA ASN A 22 8.85 6.53 -4.28
C ASN A 22 9.85 5.36 -4.14
N GLY A 23 9.55 4.19 -4.68
CA GLY A 23 10.38 3.00 -4.58
C GLY A 23 10.22 2.28 -3.24
N CYS A 24 11.29 2.24 -2.43
CA CYS A 24 11.30 1.50 -1.18
C CYS A 24 11.03 2.42 0.02
N VAL A 25 9.83 2.33 0.58
CA VAL A 25 9.31 3.20 1.64
C VAL A 25 9.05 2.42 2.94
N THR A 26 8.78 3.13 4.02
CA THR A 26 8.46 2.61 5.35
C THR A 26 6.99 2.75 5.67
N THR A 27 6.51 2.01 6.67
CA THR A 27 5.13 2.15 7.17
C THR A 27 4.84 3.57 7.67
N ASN A 28 5.82 4.23 8.30
CA ASN A 28 5.66 5.57 8.86
C ASN A 28 5.54 6.63 7.76
N GLU A 29 6.35 6.54 6.70
CA GLU A 29 6.25 7.45 5.54
C GLU A 29 4.86 7.38 4.89
N ILE A 30 4.30 6.17 4.75
CA ILE A 30 2.93 6.00 4.25
C ILE A 30 1.90 6.56 5.24
N ALA A 31 2.09 6.35 6.55
CA ALA A 31 1.18 6.84 7.58
C ALA A 31 1.10 8.37 7.58
N GLU A 32 2.25 9.03 7.48
CA GLU A 32 2.40 10.48 7.40
C GLU A 32 1.79 11.05 6.11
N GLU A 33 2.12 10.47 4.95
CA GLU A 33 1.59 10.92 3.65
C GLU A 33 0.06 10.88 3.60
N PHE A 34 -0.54 9.80 4.12
CA PHE A 34 -1.98 9.58 4.02
C PHE A 34 -2.77 10.04 5.26
N GLY A 35 -2.09 10.56 6.30
CA GLY A 35 -2.74 10.98 7.54
C GLY A 35 -3.49 9.85 8.25
N ILE A 36 -2.95 8.64 8.24
CA ILE A 36 -3.56 7.43 8.82
C ILE A 36 -2.62 6.75 9.81
N THR A 37 -3.17 5.90 10.68
CA THR A 37 -2.33 5.14 11.62
C THR A 37 -1.53 4.05 10.93
N ASP A 38 -0.36 3.70 11.48
CA ASP A 38 0.44 2.54 11.08
C ASP A 38 -0.38 1.26 11.00
N ARG A 39 -1.34 1.06 11.92
CA ARG A 39 -2.22 -0.12 11.91
C ARG A 39 -3.10 -0.16 10.67
N THR A 40 -3.55 1.00 10.16
CA THR A 40 -4.31 1.09 8.90
C THR A 40 -3.39 0.81 7.72
N VAL A 41 -2.20 1.41 7.70
CA VAL A 41 -1.19 1.15 6.67
C VAL A 41 -0.85 -0.34 6.58
N GLN A 42 -0.58 -0.99 7.71
CA GLN A 42 -0.27 -2.41 7.77
C GLN A 42 -1.38 -3.31 7.22
N ARG A 43 -2.65 -2.93 7.42
CA ARG A 43 -3.79 -3.66 6.81
C ARG A 43 -3.82 -3.50 5.30
N ASP A 44 -3.56 -2.30 4.80
CA ASP A 44 -3.52 -2.02 3.37
C ASP A 44 -2.34 -2.76 2.71
N LEU A 45 -1.15 -2.70 3.33
CA LEU A 45 0.05 -3.41 2.91
C LEU A 45 -0.14 -4.93 2.94
N HIS A 46 -0.82 -5.47 3.96
CA HIS A 46 -1.15 -6.89 4.01
C HIS A 46 -2.03 -7.31 2.83
N LEU A 47 -3.03 -6.49 2.45
CA LEU A 47 -3.87 -6.77 1.28
C LEU A 47 -3.06 -6.71 -0.02
N LEU A 48 -2.20 -5.71 -0.19
CA LEU A 48 -1.32 -5.61 -1.36
C LEU A 48 -0.34 -6.77 -1.44
N ALA A 49 0.26 -7.17 -0.32
CA ALA A 49 1.22 -8.27 -0.21
C ALA A 49 0.56 -9.62 -0.49
N TYR A 50 -0.64 -9.86 0.05
CA TYR A 50 -1.44 -11.04 -0.25
C TYR A 50 -1.73 -11.17 -1.75
N ASN A 51 -1.93 -10.05 -2.44
CA ASN A 51 -2.11 -10.01 -3.90
C ASN A 51 -0.79 -10.02 -4.70
N GLY A 52 0.36 -10.11 -4.03
CA GLY A 52 1.69 -10.12 -4.63
C GLY A 52 2.04 -8.80 -5.32
N LEU A 53 1.48 -7.67 -4.87
CA LEU A 53 1.71 -6.34 -5.45
C LEU A 53 2.87 -5.59 -4.78
N VAL A 54 3.09 -5.87 -3.50
CA VAL A 54 4.22 -5.36 -2.71
C VAL A 54 4.88 -6.49 -1.94
N ASN A 55 6.12 -6.31 -1.53
CA ASN A 55 6.83 -7.18 -0.61
C ASN A 55 7.63 -6.35 0.41
N SER A 56 8.20 -7.02 1.42
CA SER A 56 9.05 -6.36 2.42
C SER A 56 10.47 -6.90 2.28
N PRO A 57 11.40 -6.15 1.64
CA PRO A 57 12.78 -6.61 1.45
C PRO A 57 13.55 -6.62 2.78
N ASN A 58 13.19 -5.72 3.69
CA ASN A 58 13.70 -5.62 5.06
C ASN A 58 12.56 -5.25 6.00
N ARG A 59 12.65 -5.64 7.27
CA ARG A 59 11.61 -5.38 8.27
C ARG A 59 11.20 -3.90 8.27
N GLY A 60 9.91 -3.65 8.06
CA GLY A 60 9.33 -2.30 8.09
C GLY A 60 9.47 -1.50 6.79
N ARG A 61 10.18 -2.03 5.79
CA ARG A 61 10.31 -1.45 4.45
C ARG A 61 9.46 -2.20 3.44
N TRP A 62 8.99 -1.50 2.42
CA TRP A 62 8.05 -2.01 1.43
C TRP A 62 8.41 -1.48 0.05
N GLU A 63 8.37 -2.35 -0.95
CA GLU A 63 8.58 -2.01 -2.36
C GLU A 63 7.56 -2.76 -3.23
N ILE A 64 7.38 -2.33 -4.48
CA ILE A 64 6.53 -3.05 -5.44
C ILE A 64 7.19 -4.34 -5.93
N THR A 65 6.40 -5.34 -6.25
CA THR A 65 6.90 -6.54 -6.94
C THR A 65 7.03 -6.31 -8.45
N LYS A 66 7.63 -7.28 -9.15
CA LYS A 66 7.69 -7.30 -10.62
C LYS A 66 6.37 -7.69 -11.30
N LYS A 67 5.29 -7.91 -10.53
CA LYS A 67 3.98 -8.31 -11.08
C LYS A 67 3.44 -7.20 -11.96
N LYS A 68 3.12 -7.52 -13.22
CA LYS A 68 2.50 -6.55 -14.15
C LYS A 68 1.07 -6.26 -13.71
N VAL A 69 0.73 -4.99 -13.55
CA VAL A 69 -0.60 -4.51 -13.15
C VAL A 69 -1.10 -3.51 -14.18
N LYS A 70 -2.37 -3.63 -14.58
CA LYS A 70 -3.05 -2.59 -15.37
C LYS A 70 -3.57 -1.51 -14.42
N ILE A 71 -3.12 -0.27 -14.61
CA ILE A 71 -3.66 0.88 -13.90
C ILE A 71 -4.75 1.45 -14.81
N SER A 72 -6.02 1.25 -14.41
CA SER A 72 -7.21 1.82 -15.05
C SER A 72 -7.88 2.83 -14.13
#